data_AF-A0A8H6AQY8-F1
#
_entry.id   AF-A0A8H6AQY8-F1
#
_cell.length_a   1.000
_cell.length_b   1.000
_cell.length_c   1.000
_cell.angle_alpha   90.00
_cell.angle_beta   90.00
_cell.angle_gamma   90.00
#
_symmetry.space_group_name_H-M   'P 1'
#
loop_
_entity.id
_entity.type
_entity.pdbx_description
1 polymer ?
#
loop_
_entity_poly.entity_id
_entity_poly.type
_entity_poly.pdbx_seq_one_letter_code
_entity_poly.pdbx_strand_id
1 'polypeptide(L)'
;MALPSLDIWQWAFLILWLHRYVRFIVNTISHWVYRTVPIPSNPSFTSKDVSVIIPTIHNNFDELRDSLQSILACQPAELILVTTADKYQKLKCFSKSLEANNVSVYHAPIANKRIQVCEVIPKVKTRILVMADDDVTWPRTILPWLLAPFENAKIGGVGHRVRNGTFAERAFNWLGAAYIERRNFEISATHGIDGGTSCMSGRTCAFRSEILQSPLFLDGFKTERWGQYQLNADDDNFVTRWLVANQWSTWIQYNRECEIETTLENNFKYLYQCSRWARSNWRSNYTSLVTERHVWHQQPWCVYALHIATFTSLSFAFDPLIIYLSLKATASWSPQNQMIAVIAQLVFMLVTKVVKLIGLFIREPKDIGFLSISILFGYFHGWIKLYALLTLRMTSWGSRADGDANDSHRMSRARRSESITNPPGNHPFLPCYTDKVQMEAPEIIESSQHTSLSEKSSCALVLEPDPYPHSDDEYSETLFDESHTDSASEASYDANDFHDDVFLSH
;
A
#
# COMPACT_ATOMS: atom_id res chain seq x y z
N MET A 1 4.49 29.98 -42.84
CA MET A 1 5.78 29.72 -42.18
C MET A 1 5.79 28.24 -41.80
N ALA A 2 6.43 27.38 -42.61
CA ALA A 2 6.54 25.97 -42.27
C ALA A 2 7.43 25.85 -41.03
N LEU A 3 6.99 25.12 -40.01
CA LEU A 3 7.84 24.81 -38.86
C LEU A 3 9.11 24.13 -39.38
N PRO A 4 10.31 24.56 -38.96
CA PRO A 4 11.55 23.91 -39.38
C PRO A 4 11.48 22.42 -39.01
N SER A 5 11.80 21.56 -39.98
CA SER A 5 11.85 20.12 -39.76
C SER A 5 12.97 19.79 -38.78
N LEU A 6 12.60 19.27 -37.61
CA LEU A 6 13.55 18.86 -36.59
C LEU A 6 14.36 17.65 -37.08
N ASP A 7 15.65 17.64 -36.76
CA ASP A 7 16.50 16.47 -37.00
C ASP A 7 16.22 15.34 -35.98
N ILE A 8 16.83 14.17 -36.19
CA ILE A 8 16.63 12.99 -35.34
C ILE A 8 17.09 13.21 -33.89
N TRP A 9 18.13 14.02 -33.65
CA TRP A 9 18.64 14.31 -32.31
C TRP A 9 17.73 15.26 -31.57
N GLN A 10 17.20 16.26 -32.27
CA GLN A 10 16.19 17.19 -31.77
C GLN A 10 14.90 16.46 -31.42
N TRP A 11 14.42 15.55 -32.28
CA TRP A 11 13.28 14.69 -31.95
C TRP A 11 13.54 13.79 -30.74
N ALA A 12 14.68 13.11 -30.70
CA ALA A 12 15.04 12.24 -29.58
C ALA A 12 15.12 13.02 -28.26
N PHE A 13 15.75 14.20 -28.27
CA PHE A 13 15.80 15.10 -27.12
C PHE A 13 14.39 15.51 -26.69
N LEU A 14 13.55 16.00 -27.61
CA LEU A 14 12.21 16.46 -27.29
C LEU A 14 11.33 15.35 -26.73
N ILE A 15 11.34 14.16 -27.36
CA ILE A 15 10.56 13.01 -26.88
C ILE A 15 10.98 12.64 -25.45
N LEU A 16 12.30 12.52 -25.20
CA LEU A 16 12.78 12.18 -23.87
C LEU A 16 12.49 13.28 -22.84
N TRP A 17 12.70 14.55 -23.22
CA TRP A 17 12.45 15.70 -22.38
C TRP A 17 10.97 15.79 -22.01
N LEU A 18 10.07 15.65 -22.99
CA LEU A 18 8.62 15.67 -22.76
C LEU A 18 8.18 14.50 -21.88
N HIS A 19 8.59 13.27 -22.22
CA HIS A 19 8.31 12.07 -21.42
C HIS A 19 8.70 12.26 -19.95
N ARG A 20 9.86 12.90 -19.72
CA ARG A 20 10.41 13.06 -18.37
C ARG A 20 9.82 14.23 -17.61
N TYR A 21 9.62 15.37 -18.26
CA TYR A 21 9.40 16.65 -17.59
C TYR A 21 7.99 17.20 -17.71
N VAL A 22 7.18 16.75 -18.68
CA VAL A 22 5.73 17.07 -18.69
C VAL A 22 5.10 16.58 -17.41
N ARG A 23 5.32 15.30 -17.05
CA ARG A 23 4.87 14.75 -15.76
C ARG A 23 5.38 15.55 -14.55
N PHE A 24 6.61 16.07 -14.61
CA PHE A 24 7.20 16.82 -13.49
C PHE A 24 6.49 18.17 -13.32
N ILE A 25 6.33 18.92 -14.42
CA ILE A 25 5.67 20.22 -14.42
C ILE A 25 4.21 20.08 -13.98
N VAL A 26 3.47 19.16 -14.59
CA VAL A 26 2.06 18.95 -14.26
C VAL A 26 1.88 18.45 -12.83
N ASN A 27 2.71 17.51 -12.36
CA ASN A 27 2.64 17.06 -10.97
C ASN A 27 3.02 18.16 -9.98
N THR A 28 3.94 19.05 -10.34
CA THR A 28 4.31 20.20 -9.49
C THR A 28 3.14 21.15 -9.31
N ILE A 29 2.47 21.48 -10.42
CA ILE A 29 1.27 22.33 -10.37
C ILE A 29 0.18 21.64 -9.55
N SER A 30 -0.14 20.39 -9.86
CA SER A 30 -1.18 19.61 -9.16
C SER A 30 -0.91 19.52 -7.65
N HIS A 31 0.32 19.17 -7.25
CA HIS A 31 0.69 19.06 -5.84
C HIS A 31 0.47 20.37 -5.07
N TRP A 32 0.84 21.52 -5.64
CA TRP A 32 0.70 22.81 -4.93
C TRP A 32 -0.70 23.39 -4.93
N VAL A 33 -1.55 22.98 -5.86
CA VAL A 33 -2.99 23.32 -5.82
C VAL A 33 -3.83 22.28 -5.08
N TYR A 34 -3.25 21.12 -4.74
CA TYR A 34 -3.90 20.04 -4.01
C TYR A 34 -4.43 20.55 -2.66
N ARG A 35 -5.68 20.24 -2.35
CA ARG A 35 -6.35 20.64 -1.10
C ARG A 35 -6.76 19.40 -0.32
N THR A 36 -6.56 19.47 1.00
CA THR A 36 -7.18 18.54 1.95
C THR A 36 -8.70 18.78 2.00
N VAL A 37 -9.47 17.75 2.33
CA VAL A 37 -10.91 17.89 2.62
C VAL A 37 -11.03 18.54 4.01
N PRO A 38 -11.69 19.69 4.13
CA PRO A 38 -11.87 20.36 5.41
C PRO A 38 -12.78 19.54 6.33
N ILE A 39 -12.60 19.70 7.64
CA ILE A 39 -13.51 19.11 8.63
C ILE A 39 -14.90 19.75 8.45
N PRO A 40 -15.96 18.95 8.28
CA PRO A 40 -17.32 19.47 8.17
C PRO A 40 -17.78 20.12 9.48
N SER A 41 -18.67 21.12 9.39
CA SER A 41 -19.22 21.79 10.58
C SER A 41 -20.09 20.88 11.46
N ASN A 42 -20.69 19.84 10.87
CA ASN A 42 -21.46 18.82 11.56
C ASN A 42 -21.04 17.43 11.04
N PRO A 43 -20.00 16.80 11.62
CA PRO A 43 -19.44 15.54 11.13
C PRO A 43 -20.37 14.35 11.38
N SER A 44 -20.55 13.51 10.35
CA SER A 44 -21.33 12.26 10.43
C SER A 44 -20.56 11.12 11.10
N PHE A 45 -19.23 11.27 11.21
CA PHE A 45 -18.32 10.31 11.83
C PHE A 45 -17.55 10.98 12.96
N THR A 46 -17.44 10.27 14.07
CA THR A 46 -16.67 10.70 15.24
C THR A 46 -15.61 9.65 15.59
N SER A 47 -14.76 9.94 16.57
CA SER A 47 -13.79 8.94 17.07
C SER A 47 -14.47 7.66 17.60
N LYS A 48 -15.75 7.72 17.98
CA LYS A 48 -16.55 6.55 18.41
C LYS A 48 -17.00 5.64 17.28
N ASP A 49 -16.77 6.04 16.03
CA ASP A 49 -17.00 5.22 14.85
C ASP A 49 -15.74 4.50 14.37
N VAL A 50 -14.65 4.55 15.15
CA VAL A 50 -13.32 4.10 14.74
C VAL A 50 -12.83 2.95 15.62
N SER A 51 -12.48 1.82 14.99
CA SER A 51 -11.62 0.79 15.57
C SER A 51 -10.23 0.83 14.93
N VAL A 52 -9.18 0.86 15.74
CA VAL A 52 -7.79 0.86 15.27
C VAL A 52 -7.21 -0.55 15.42
N ILE A 53 -6.69 -1.14 14.35
CA ILE A 53 -5.98 -2.43 14.36
C ILE A 53 -4.48 -2.19 14.24
N ILE A 54 -3.72 -2.75 15.19
CA ILE A 54 -2.25 -2.73 15.19
C ILE A 54 -1.72 -4.16 15.26
N PRO A 55 -1.18 -4.71 14.16
CA PRO A 55 -0.44 -5.94 14.17
C PRO A 55 0.99 -5.69 14.68
N THR A 56 1.45 -6.47 15.65
CA THR A 56 2.80 -6.36 16.18
C THR A 56 3.47 -7.72 16.38
N ILE A 57 4.79 -7.75 16.15
CA ILE A 57 5.67 -8.87 16.49
C ILE A 57 6.80 -8.42 17.43
N HIS A 58 6.63 -7.28 18.11
CA HIS A 58 7.67 -6.72 18.99
C HIS A 58 8.04 -7.69 20.12
N ASN A 59 9.32 -7.72 20.50
CA ASN A 59 9.80 -8.54 21.63
C ASN A 59 9.72 -7.78 22.95
N ASN A 60 9.96 -6.47 22.89
CA ASN A 60 9.82 -5.55 24.01
C ASN A 60 8.59 -4.66 23.82
N PHE A 61 7.50 -4.93 24.53
CA PHE A 61 6.27 -4.15 24.34
C PHE A 61 6.30 -2.75 24.95
N ASP A 62 7.19 -2.48 25.90
CA ASP A 62 7.30 -1.14 26.50
C ASP A 62 7.74 -0.08 25.48
N GLU A 63 8.47 -0.46 24.43
CA GLU A 63 8.81 0.42 23.31
C GLU A 63 7.58 0.88 22.51
N LEU A 64 6.46 0.14 22.59
CA LEU A 64 5.21 0.52 21.93
C LEU A 64 4.38 1.52 22.74
N ARG A 65 4.72 1.76 24.02
CA ARG A 65 3.87 2.50 24.96
C ARG A 65 3.51 3.88 24.44
N ASP A 66 4.50 4.65 23.97
CA ASP A 66 4.29 6.02 23.48
C ASP A 66 3.37 6.04 22.25
N SER A 67 3.61 5.14 21.29
CA SER A 67 2.78 4.97 20.09
C SER A 67 1.33 4.66 20.48
N LEU A 68 1.11 3.64 21.32
CA LEU A 68 -0.24 3.22 21.71
C LEU A 68 -0.97 4.28 22.55
N GLN A 69 -0.27 4.95 23.47
CA GLN A 69 -0.84 6.03 24.26
C GLN A 69 -1.23 7.23 23.39
N SER A 70 -0.45 7.55 22.35
CA SER A 70 -0.81 8.62 21.39
C SER A 70 -2.11 8.32 20.64
N ILE A 71 -2.31 7.05 20.25
CA ILE A 71 -3.53 6.58 19.58
C ILE A 71 -4.72 6.59 20.55
N LEU A 72 -4.53 6.10 21.78
CA LEU A 72 -5.55 6.12 22.82
C LEU A 72 -5.96 7.55 23.23
N ALA A 73 -5.02 8.50 23.20
CA ALA A 73 -5.31 9.91 23.45
C ALA A 73 -6.25 10.54 22.40
N CYS A 74 -6.38 9.92 21.21
CA CYS A 74 -7.37 10.29 20.20
C CYS A 74 -8.78 9.71 20.50
N GLN A 75 -8.91 8.89 21.55
CA GLN A 75 -10.16 8.31 22.03
C GLN A 75 -10.97 7.50 20.99
N PRO A 76 -10.34 6.58 20.22
CA PRO A 76 -11.08 5.68 19.33
C PRO A 76 -12.10 4.85 20.12
N ALA A 77 -13.09 4.27 19.43
CA ALA A 77 -14.05 3.37 20.06
C ALA A 77 -13.33 2.14 20.65
N GLU A 78 -12.37 1.60 19.90
CA GLU A 78 -11.60 0.42 20.28
C GLU A 78 -10.20 0.46 19.68
N LEU A 79 -9.21 0.01 20.44
CA LEU A 79 -7.86 -0.31 19.97
C LEU A 79 -7.68 -1.83 20.03
N ILE A 80 -7.43 -2.44 18.88
CA ILE A 80 -7.29 -3.88 18.70
C ILE A 80 -5.82 -4.20 18.40
N LEU A 81 -5.16 -4.89 19.33
CA LEU A 81 -3.80 -5.35 19.17
C LEU A 81 -3.79 -6.82 18.76
N VAL A 82 -2.97 -7.19 17.78
CA VAL A 82 -2.84 -8.59 17.34
C VAL A 82 -1.39 -9.01 17.18
N THR A 83 -1.01 -10.10 17.84
CA THR A 83 0.36 -10.63 17.80
C THR A 83 0.39 -12.14 17.51
N THR A 84 1.55 -12.79 17.65
CA THR A 84 1.68 -14.24 17.49
C THR A 84 1.31 -14.98 18.77
N ALA A 85 0.91 -16.25 18.66
CA ALA A 85 0.43 -17.04 19.80
C ALA A 85 1.42 -17.10 20.98
N ASP A 86 2.72 -17.18 20.70
CA ASP A 86 3.81 -17.21 21.69
C ASP A 86 3.97 -15.87 22.45
N LYS A 87 3.55 -14.75 21.85
CA LYS A 87 3.67 -13.39 22.42
C LYS A 87 2.37 -12.89 23.06
N TYR A 88 1.26 -13.61 22.87
CA TYR A 88 -0.08 -13.20 23.29
C TYR A 88 -0.18 -12.84 24.78
N GLN A 89 0.30 -13.70 25.67
CA GLN A 89 0.18 -13.46 27.11
C GLN A 89 0.99 -12.23 27.56
N LYS A 90 2.19 -12.05 27.01
CA LYS A 90 3.04 -10.88 27.27
C LYS A 90 2.34 -9.58 26.81
N LEU A 91 1.78 -9.57 25.59
CA LEU A 91 1.05 -8.42 25.07
C LEU A 91 -0.21 -8.13 25.87
N LYS A 92 -0.95 -9.18 26.29
CA LYS A 92 -2.14 -9.05 27.12
C LYS A 92 -1.81 -8.44 28.49
N CYS A 93 -0.75 -8.88 29.15
CA CYS A 93 -0.28 -8.28 30.39
C CYS A 93 0.12 -6.81 30.19
N PHE A 94 0.91 -6.52 29.15
CA PHE A 94 1.30 -5.15 28.82
C PHE A 94 0.10 -4.25 28.54
N SER A 95 -0.91 -4.72 27.80
CA SER A 95 -2.11 -3.93 27.47
C SER A 95 -2.86 -3.43 28.71
N LYS A 96 -2.86 -4.20 29.81
CA LYS A 96 -3.45 -3.79 31.09
C LYS A 96 -2.70 -2.59 31.71
N SER A 97 -1.40 -2.48 31.48
CA SER A 97 -0.58 -1.37 31.96
C SER A 97 -0.80 -0.06 31.19
N LEU A 98 -1.62 -0.06 30.14
CA LEU A 98 -2.02 1.16 29.42
C LEU A 98 -3.18 1.88 30.09
N GLU A 99 -3.80 1.28 31.11
CA GLU A 99 -4.93 1.84 31.88
C GLU A 99 -6.12 2.28 31.01
N ALA A 100 -6.33 1.59 29.89
CA ALA A 100 -7.38 1.88 28.92
C ALA A 100 -8.39 0.72 28.83
N ASN A 101 -9.67 1.03 28.97
CA ASN A 101 -10.75 0.03 29.02
C ASN A 101 -11.22 -0.43 27.61
N ASN A 102 -10.74 0.23 26.56
CA ASN A 102 -11.12 -0.02 25.16
C ASN A 102 -10.00 -0.70 24.36
N VAL A 103 -9.17 -1.51 25.02
CA VAL A 103 -8.08 -2.26 24.38
C VAL A 103 -8.41 -3.75 24.35
N SER A 104 -8.44 -4.32 23.15
CA SER A 104 -8.65 -5.75 22.91
C SER A 104 -7.37 -6.37 22.37
N VAL A 105 -7.01 -7.57 22.85
CA VAL A 105 -5.80 -8.28 22.40
C VAL A 105 -6.19 -9.62 21.79
N TYR A 106 -5.68 -9.90 20.60
CA TYR A 106 -5.85 -11.15 19.88
C TYR A 106 -4.50 -11.74 19.46
N HIS A 107 -4.54 -12.96 18.92
CA HIS A 107 -3.37 -13.60 18.36
C HIS A 107 -3.68 -14.32 17.05
N ALA A 108 -2.63 -14.53 16.25
CA ALA A 108 -2.62 -15.37 15.06
C ALA A 108 -1.61 -16.52 15.24
N PRO A 109 -1.76 -17.63 14.49
CA PRO A 109 -0.91 -18.80 14.65
C PRO A 109 0.54 -18.55 14.18
N ILE A 110 0.76 -17.65 13.23
CA ILE A 110 2.08 -17.39 12.63
C ILE A 110 2.38 -15.89 12.49
N ALA A 111 3.66 -15.55 12.43
CA ALA A 111 4.15 -14.18 12.21
C ALA A 111 3.89 -13.76 10.76
N ASN A 112 2.75 -13.13 10.52
CA ASN A 112 2.39 -12.59 9.21
C ASN A 112 1.38 -11.47 9.40
N LYS A 113 1.75 -10.24 9.02
CA LYS A 113 0.92 -9.04 9.17
C LYS A 113 -0.48 -9.22 8.59
N ARG A 114 -0.60 -9.83 7.40
CA ARG A 114 -1.89 -10.02 6.72
C ARG A 114 -2.78 -11.02 7.45
N ILE A 115 -2.20 -12.15 7.90
CA ILE A 115 -2.93 -13.17 8.66
C ILE A 115 -3.38 -12.57 10.00
N GLN A 116 -2.47 -11.91 10.72
CA GLN A 116 -2.77 -11.20 11.96
C GLN A 116 -3.94 -10.24 11.81
N VAL A 117 -3.90 -9.37 10.80
CA VAL A 117 -4.97 -8.41 10.53
C VAL A 117 -6.29 -9.12 10.18
N CYS A 118 -6.25 -10.18 9.38
CA CYS A 118 -7.46 -10.91 9.01
C CYS A 118 -8.12 -11.67 10.15
N GLU A 119 -7.38 -12.04 11.20
CA GLU A 119 -7.97 -12.65 12.39
C GLU A 119 -8.89 -11.67 13.14
N VAL A 120 -8.70 -10.37 12.96
CA VAL A 120 -9.41 -9.34 13.74
C VAL A 120 -10.36 -8.48 12.92
N ILE A 121 -10.17 -8.33 11.60
CA ILE A 121 -11.13 -7.60 10.74
C ILE A 121 -12.59 -8.04 10.94
N PRO A 122 -12.92 -9.36 10.95
CA PRO A 122 -14.31 -9.80 11.15
C PRO A 122 -14.89 -9.45 12.52
N LYS A 123 -14.06 -9.10 13.50
CA LYS A 123 -14.46 -8.78 14.88
C LYS A 123 -14.76 -7.28 15.07
N VAL A 124 -14.37 -6.44 14.11
CA VAL A 124 -14.60 -4.99 14.16
C VAL A 124 -16.10 -4.68 14.02
N LYS A 125 -16.64 -3.90 14.96
CA LYS A 125 -18.06 -3.51 14.99
C LYS A 125 -18.32 -2.08 14.53
N THR A 126 -17.25 -1.28 14.41
CA THR A 126 -17.33 0.13 14.07
C THR A 126 -17.42 0.34 12.56
N ARG A 127 -17.88 1.52 12.12
CA ARG A 127 -18.06 1.84 10.70
C ARG A 127 -16.75 2.11 9.98
N ILE A 128 -15.75 2.59 10.71
CA ILE A 128 -14.42 2.93 10.19
C ILE A 128 -13.37 2.06 10.88
N LEU A 129 -12.58 1.37 10.07
CA LEU A 129 -11.46 0.53 10.50
C LEU A 129 -10.16 1.22 10.11
N VAL A 130 -9.29 1.51 11.08
CA VAL A 130 -7.98 2.10 10.84
C VAL A 130 -6.91 1.03 11.04
N MET A 131 -6.13 0.76 9.99
CA MET A 131 -4.92 -0.06 10.11
C MET A 131 -3.73 0.86 10.39
N ALA A 132 -2.98 0.58 11.46
CA ALA A 132 -1.79 1.33 11.82
C ALA A 132 -0.60 0.40 12.12
N ASP A 133 0.62 0.85 11.80
CA ASP A 133 1.86 0.17 12.22
C ASP A 133 2.10 0.39 13.74
N ASP A 134 2.94 -0.43 14.37
CA ASP A 134 3.19 -0.38 15.81
C ASP A 134 4.17 0.72 16.24
N ASP A 135 4.84 1.36 15.28
CA ASP A 135 5.84 2.42 15.48
C ASP A 135 5.34 3.81 15.07
N VAL A 136 4.02 4.02 15.08
CA VAL A 136 3.40 5.31 14.72
C VAL A 136 2.90 6.11 15.91
N THR A 137 3.17 7.41 15.89
CA THR A 137 2.67 8.38 16.86
C THR A 137 1.61 9.26 16.22
N TRP A 138 0.43 9.36 16.82
CA TRP A 138 -0.68 10.16 16.31
C TRP A 138 -0.72 11.54 17.00
N PRO A 139 -0.89 12.65 16.24
CA PRO A 139 -1.29 13.91 16.85
C PRO A 139 -2.74 13.79 17.31
N ARG A 140 -3.08 14.45 18.43
CA ARG A 140 -4.45 14.40 19.01
C ARG A 140 -5.54 14.88 18.05
N THR A 141 -5.15 15.65 17.05
CA THR A 141 -6.01 16.23 16.00
C THR A 141 -6.29 15.28 14.84
N ILE A 142 -5.63 14.12 14.74
CA ILE A 142 -5.66 13.27 13.55
C ILE A 142 -7.06 12.79 13.18
N LEU A 143 -7.87 12.33 14.15
CA LEU A 143 -9.11 11.62 13.84
C LEU A 143 -10.14 12.49 13.13
N PRO A 144 -10.46 13.74 13.57
CA PRO A 144 -11.34 14.62 12.80
C PRO A 144 -10.90 14.82 11.33
N TRP A 145 -9.60 14.97 11.09
CA TRP A 145 -9.06 15.13 9.75
C TRP A 145 -9.06 13.84 8.94
N LEU A 146 -8.73 12.70 9.56
CA LEU A 146 -8.79 11.36 8.95
C LEU A 146 -10.22 10.98 8.57
N LEU A 147 -11.20 11.43 9.37
CA LEU A 147 -12.61 11.14 9.19
C LEU A 147 -13.30 12.03 8.16
N ALA A 148 -12.86 13.29 7.99
CA ALA A 148 -13.50 14.27 7.11
C ALA A 148 -13.76 13.78 5.66
N PRO A 149 -12.85 13.01 5.01
CA PRO A 149 -13.11 12.51 3.67
C PRO A 149 -14.23 11.45 3.61
N PHE A 150 -14.55 10.75 4.70
CA PHE A 150 -15.59 9.72 4.71
C PHE A 150 -17.02 10.27 4.61
N GLU A 151 -17.22 11.59 4.69
CA GLU A 151 -18.49 12.22 4.32
C GLU A 151 -18.88 11.91 2.86
N ASN A 152 -17.88 11.70 2.00
CA ASN A 152 -18.11 11.07 0.71
C ASN A 152 -18.13 9.54 0.88
N ALA A 153 -19.26 8.93 0.53
CA ALA A 153 -19.47 7.48 0.56
C ALA A 153 -18.34 6.69 -0.14
N LYS A 154 -17.59 7.29 -1.07
CA LYS A 154 -16.60 6.58 -1.88
C LYS A 154 -15.17 6.56 -1.34
N ILE A 155 -14.79 7.25 -0.25
CA ILE A 155 -13.37 7.49 0.13
C ILE A 155 -12.79 6.54 1.22
N GLY A 156 -11.46 6.26 1.25
CA GLY A 156 -10.78 5.64 2.43
C GLY A 156 -9.23 5.59 2.58
N GLY A 157 -8.52 6.65 3.09
CA GLY A 157 -7.28 6.51 3.95
C GLY A 157 -6.08 7.54 3.90
N VAL A 158 -5.29 7.79 5.00
CA VAL A 158 -4.29 8.95 5.20
C VAL A 158 -3.08 8.74 6.20
N GLY A 159 -1.85 9.36 6.07
CA GLY A 159 -0.76 9.43 7.12
C GLY A 159 0.53 10.37 6.95
N HIS A 160 1.53 10.38 7.91
CA HIS A 160 2.91 11.07 7.99
C HIS A 160 4.10 10.40 8.88
N ARG A 161 5.13 11.09 9.49
CA ARG A 161 6.58 10.82 9.89
C ARG A 161 7.28 11.51 11.17
N VAL A 162 8.28 10.87 11.88
CA VAL A 162 9.14 11.34 13.08
C VAL A 162 10.62 11.77 12.69
N ARG A 163 11.43 12.41 13.60
CA ARG A 163 12.73 13.11 13.31
C ARG A 163 14.00 13.01 14.24
N ASN A 164 14.26 12.06 15.16
CA ASN A 164 15.46 12.14 16.06
C ASN A 164 16.68 11.21 15.71
N GLY A 165 17.94 11.64 15.96
CA GLY A 165 19.19 10.82 15.82
C GLY A 165 20.54 11.59 15.68
N THR A 166 21.68 10.86 15.69
CA THR A 166 23.08 11.33 15.42
C THR A 166 23.28 11.82 13.97
N PHE A 167 24.43 12.38 13.55
CA PHE A 167 24.57 12.88 12.16
C PHE A 167 24.43 11.78 11.08
N ALA A 168 25.02 10.60 11.28
CA ALA A 168 24.87 9.49 10.34
C ALA A 168 23.43 8.95 10.33
N GLU A 169 22.83 8.82 11.51
CA GLU A 169 21.42 8.47 11.64
C GLU A 169 20.53 9.56 11.04
N ARG A 170 20.89 10.83 11.18
CA ARG A 170 20.23 11.98 10.53
C ARG A 170 20.37 11.90 9.03
N ALA A 171 21.51 11.45 8.50
CA ALA A 171 21.68 11.27 7.06
C ALA A 171 20.76 10.15 6.54
N PHE A 172 20.75 8.97 7.17
CA PHE A 172 19.82 7.89 6.78
C PHE A 172 18.34 8.27 7.02
N ASN A 173 18.03 8.87 8.17
CA ASN A 173 16.70 9.40 8.47
C ASN A 173 16.28 10.45 7.47
N TRP A 174 17.19 11.32 7.04
CA TRP A 174 16.93 12.36 6.04
C TRP A 174 16.77 11.76 4.64
N LEU A 175 17.54 10.72 4.27
CA LEU A 175 17.30 9.98 3.03
C LEU A 175 15.92 9.32 3.04
N GLY A 176 15.50 8.76 4.18
CA GLY A 176 14.15 8.30 4.45
C GLY A 176 13.11 9.42 4.33
N ALA A 177 13.39 10.60 4.90
CA ALA A 177 12.59 11.82 4.77
C ALA A 177 12.33 12.15 3.32
N ALA A 178 13.41 12.27 2.57
CA ALA A 178 13.39 12.70 1.19
C ALA A 178 12.68 11.66 0.32
N TYR A 179 12.79 10.37 0.65
CA TYR A 179 12.00 9.33 0.00
C TYR A 179 10.51 9.53 0.24
N ILE A 180 10.07 9.67 1.50
CA ILE A 180 8.66 9.87 1.86
C ILE A 180 8.11 11.18 1.30
N GLU A 181 8.86 12.29 1.38
CA GLU A 181 8.42 13.59 0.85
C GLU A 181 8.23 13.53 -0.67
N ARG A 182 9.19 12.92 -1.39
CA ARG A 182 9.04 12.71 -2.85
C ARG A 182 7.83 11.85 -3.17
N ARG A 183 7.55 10.85 -2.34
CA ARG A 183 6.39 9.97 -2.51
C ARG A 183 5.07 10.71 -2.23
N ASN A 184 5.02 11.51 -1.18
CA ASN A 184 3.87 12.36 -0.85
C ASN A 184 3.58 13.36 -1.96
N PHE A 185 4.63 13.99 -2.51
CA PHE A 185 4.53 14.87 -3.67
C PHE A 185 3.92 14.14 -4.87
N GLU A 186 4.40 12.95 -5.20
CA GLU A 186 3.91 12.16 -6.33
C GLU A 186 2.46 11.70 -6.12
N ILE A 187 2.14 11.19 -4.94
CA ILE A 187 0.80 10.70 -4.60
C ILE A 187 -0.21 11.84 -4.64
N SER A 188 0.03 12.95 -3.93
CA SER A 188 -0.91 14.08 -3.92
C SER A 188 -1.09 14.70 -5.31
N ALA A 189 -0.03 14.74 -6.12
CA ALA A 189 -0.11 15.23 -7.49
C ALA A 189 -1.00 14.36 -8.40
N THR A 190 -0.80 13.03 -8.41
CA THR A 190 -1.64 12.15 -9.24
C THR A 190 -3.05 12.08 -8.69
N HIS A 191 -3.18 12.01 -7.36
CA HIS A 191 -4.46 11.97 -6.70
C HIS A 191 -5.31 13.23 -6.94
N GLY A 192 -4.67 14.41 -6.97
CA GLY A 192 -5.33 15.67 -7.33
C GLY A 192 -5.86 15.75 -8.77
N ILE A 193 -5.37 14.91 -9.68
CA ILE A 193 -5.76 14.92 -11.10
C ILE A 193 -6.84 13.87 -11.39
N ASP A 194 -6.60 12.62 -11.01
CA ASP A 194 -7.48 11.49 -11.35
C ASP A 194 -7.77 10.55 -10.16
N GLY A 195 -7.48 10.99 -8.94
CA GLY A 195 -7.64 10.15 -7.74
C GLY A 195 -6.66 8.98 -7.66
N GLY A 196 -5.68 8.89 -8.57
CA GLY A 196 -4.79 7.75 -8.66
C GLY A 196 -3.64 7.76 -7.65
N THR A 197 -3.38 6.59 -7.08
CA THR A 197 -2.18 6.29 -6.27
C THR A 197 -1.82 4.82 -6.45
N SER A 198 -0.52 4.49 -6.51
CA SER A 198 -0.12 3.08 -6.59
C SER A 198 -0.06 2.39 -5.24
N CYS A 199 -0.05 3.15 -4.14
CA CYS A 199 0.00 2.62 -2.79
C CYS A 199 -0.40 3.71 -1.79
N MET A 200 -1.47 3.47 -1.02
CA MET A 200 -1.76 4.22 0.20
C MET A 200 -0.79 3.80 1.32
N SER A 201 -0.54 4.67 2.29
CA SER A 201 0.45 4.39 3.33
C SER A 201 0.00 3.24 4.25
N GLY A 202 0.81 2.18 4.36
CA GLY A 202 0.59 1.13 5.37
C GLY A 202 0.77 1.56 6.84
N ARG A 203 1.33 2.76 7.11
CA ARG A 203 1.61 3.26 8.47
C ARG A 203 0.35 3.63 9.24
N THR A 204 -0.57 4.30 8.56
CA THR A 204 -1.90 4.61 9.08
C THR A 204 -2.77 4.79 7.85
N CYS A 205 -3.88 4.05 7.81
CA CYS A 205 -4.84 4.12 6.73
C CYS A 205 -6.21 3.76 7.28
N ALA A 206 -7.21 4.59 6.99
CA ALA A 206 -8.58 4.38 7.44
C ALA A 206 -9.42 3.84 6.28
N PHE A 207 -10.31 2.91 6.57
CA PHE A 207 -11.17 2.27 5.59
C PHE A 207 -12.60 2.19 6.12
N ARG A 208 -13.59 2.11 5.22
CA ARG A 208 -14.91 1.62 5.61
C ARG A 208 -14.78 0.15 5.99
N SER A 209 -15.31 -0.23 7.15
CA SER A 209 -15.18 -1.59 7.66
C SER A 209 -15.75 -2.63 6.70
N GLU A 210 -16.87 -2.31 6.03
CA GLU A 210 -17.55 -3.18 5.06
C GLU A 210 -16.65 -3.62 3.90
N ILE A 211 -15.70 -2.78 3.48
CA ILE A 211 -14.79 -3.08 2.38
C ILE A 211 -13.86 -4.23 2.78
N LEU A 212 -13.25 -4.10 3.96
CA LEU A 212 -12.27 -5.06 4.45
C LEU A 212 -12.93 -6.33 5.01
N GLN A 213 -14.18 -6.23 5.47
CA GLN A 213 -14.95 -7.37 5.98
C GLN A 213 -15.52 -8.26 4.88
N SER A 214 -15.44 -7.85 3.60
CA SER A 214 -15.82 -8.69 2.48
C SER A 214 -15.06 -10.03 2.50
N PRO A 215 -15.77 -11.19 2.43
CA PRO A 215 -15.12 -12.49 2.38
C PRO A 215 -14.12 -12.62 1.21
N LEU A 216 -14.43 -12.01 0.07
CA LEU A 216 -13.55 -11.99 -1.11
C LEU A 216 -12.28 -11.18 -0.85
N PHE A 217 -12.40 -10.05 -0.13
CA PHE A 217 -11.23 -9.26 0.27
C PHE A 217 -10.34 -10.08 1.21
N LEU A 218 -10.92 -10.69 2.24
CA LEU A 218 -10.17 -11.44 3.24
C LEU A 218 -9.43 -12.63 2.62
N ASP A 219 -10.08 -13.38 1.72
CA ASP A 219 -9.44 -14.49 1.01
C ASP A 219 -8.32 -13.99 0.10
N GLY A 220 -8.58 -12.98 -0.75
CA GLY A 220 -7.58 -12.42 -1.66
C GLY A 220 -6.38 -11.81 -0.93
N PHE A 221 -6.63 -11.08 0.15
CA PHE A 221 -5.59 -10.41 0.95
C PHE A 221 -4.68 -11.44 1.63
N LYS A 222 -5.25 -12.51 2.18
CA LYS A 222 -4.48 -13.62 2.76
C LYS A 222 -3.68 -14.36 1.70
N THR A 223 -4.28 -14.65 0.55
CA THR A 223 -3.76 -15.66 -0.39
C THR A 223 -2.94 -15.09 -1.54
N GLU A 224 -2.80 -13.76 -1.66
CA GLU A 224 -2.07 -13.11 -2.76
C GLU A 224 -0.66 -13.70 -2.96
N ARG A 225 -0.32 -13.98 -4.22
CA ARG A 225 0.96 -14.56 -4.62
C ARG A 225 1.68 -13.72 -5.65
N TRP A 226 3.00 -13.81 -5.64
CA TRP A 226 3.85 -13.46 -6.77
C TRP A 226 4.51 -14.70 -7.35
N GLY A 227 4.05 -15.12 -8.52
CA GLY A 227 4.40 -16.42 -9.08
C GLY A 227 3.90 -17.55 -8.18
N GLN A 228 4.81 -18.39 -7.68
CA GLN A 228 4.45 -19.54 -6.84
C GLN A 228 4.37 -19.19 -5.34
N TYR A 229 4.88 -18.03 -4.93
CA TYR A 229 5.12 -17.69 -3.53
C TYR A 229 4.08 -16.73 -2.99
N GLN A 230 3.60 -16.98 -1.77
CA GLN A 230 2.69 -16.09 -1.07
C GLN A 230 3.42 -14.80 -0.63
N LEU A 231 2.72 -13.67 -0.71
CA LEU A 231 3.26 -12.37 -0.32
C LEU A 231 3.02 -12.10 1.17
N ASN A 232 4.11 -11.90 1.93
CA ASN A 232 4.06 -11.37 3.31
C ASN A 232 4.25 -9.85 3.34
N ALA A 233 4.81 -9.29 2.27
CA ALA A 233 4.95 -7.85 2.06
C ALA A 233 3.79 -7.31 1.21
N ASP A 234 3.77 -6.00 0.94
CA ASP A 234 2.88 -5.37 -0.05
C ASP A 234 1.40 -5.36 0.38
N ASP A 235 1.12 -5.42 1.68
CA ASP A 235 -0.23 -5.40 2.24
C ASP A 235 -0.99 -4.13 1.82
N ASP A 236 -0.36 -2.98 2.00
CA ASP A 236 -0.86 -1.67 1.60
C ASP A 236 -1.12 -1.55 0.08
N ASN A 237 -0.20 -2.10 -0.73
CA ASN A 237 -0.35 -2.22 -2.17
C ASN A 237 -1.55 -3.09 -2.57
N PHE A 238 -1.78 -4.23 -1.88
CA PHE A 238 -2.96 -5.06 -2.15
C PHE A 238 -4.24 -4.29 -1.89
N VAL A 239 -4.36 -3.67 -0.71
CA VAL A 239 -5.59 -2.93 -0.36
C VAL A 239 -5.84 -1.80 -1.34
N THR A 240 -4.79 -1.08 -1.75
CA THR A 240 -4.91 -0.02 -2.75
C THR A 240 -5.43 -0.54 -4.09
N ARG A 241 -4.87 -1.64 -4.60
CA ARG A 241 -5.34 -2.26 -5.86
C ARG A 241 -6.76 -2.80 -5.75
N TRP A 242 -7.11 -3.39 -4.60
CA TRP A 242 -8.47 -3.87 -4.34
C TRP A 242 -9.50 -2.75 -4.42
N LEU A 243 -9.20 -1.58 -3.82
CA LEU A 243 -10.08 -0.42 -3.88
C LEU A 243 -10.32 0.04 -5.33
N VAL A 244 -9.25 0.11 -6.13
CA VAL A 244 -9.35 0.45 -7.56
C VAL A 244 -10.14 -0.60 -8.34
N ALA A 245 -9.89 -1.89 -8.12
CA ALA A 245 -10.60 -2.98 -8.78
C ALA A 245 -12.12 -2.95 -8.49
N ASN A 246 -12.49 -2.52 -7.29
CA ASN A 246 -13.87 -2.44 -6.82
C ASN A 246 -14.45 -1.00 -6.90
N GLN A 247 -13.82 -0.11 -7.67
CA GLN A 247 -14.32 1.27 -7.94
C GLN A 247 -14.53 2.14 -6.70
N TRP A 248 -13.81 1.85 -5.61
CA TRP A 248 -13.75 2.73 -4.46
C TRP A 248 -12.83 3.92 -4.77
N SER A 249 -13.27 5.10 -4.39
CA SER A 249 -12.40 6.28 -4.41
C SER A 249 -11.47 6.24 -3.19
N THR A 250 -10.35 6.94 -3.29
CA THR A 250 -9.43 7.13 -2.16
C THR A 250 -9.26 8.61 -1.93
N TRP A 251 -8.66 9.01 -0.81
CA TRP A 251 -8.32 10.40 -0.58
C TRP A 251 -7.15 10.54 0.36
N ILE A 252 -6.21 11.43 0.02
CA ILE A 252 -5.03 11.69 0.82
C ILE A 252 -5.20 13.02 1.54
N GLN A 253 -5.34 13.01 2.87
CA GLN A 253 -5.32 14.28 3.61
C GLN A 253 -3.88 14.76 3.73
N TYR A 254 -3.61 15.89 3.09
CA TYR A 254 -2.32 16.53 3.09
C TYR A 254 -2.39 17.80 3.95
N ASN A 255 -2.50 17.60 5.28
CA ASN A 255 -2.57 18.67 6.27
C ASN A 255 -1.64 18.35 7.46
N ARG A 256 -1.00 19.39 8.02
CA ARG A 256 -0.13 19.29 9.19
C ARG A 256 -0.86 18.77 10.45
N GLU A 257 -2.17 18.95 10.52
CA GLU A 257 -2.97 18.51 11.68
C GLU A 257 -3.31 17.01 11.65
N CYS A 258 -3.13 16.32 10.51
CA CYS A 258 -3.24 14.85 10.39
C CYS A 258 -1.89 14.18 10.14
N GLU A 259 -0.84 14.90 10.51
CA GLU A 259 0.54 14.54 10.30
C GLU A 259 0.97 13.55 11.40
N ILE A 260 0.84 12.23 11.16
CA ILE A 260 1.36 11.18 12.08
C ILE A 260 2.89 11.25 12.13
N GLU A 261 3.51 10.47 13.01
CA GLU A 261 4.94 10.24 12.99
C GLU A 261 5.29 8.74 12.89
N THR A 262 6.34 8.33 12.17
CA THR A 262 6.90 6.96 12.15
C THR A 262 8.43 6.94 12.22
N THR A 263 8.99 5.80 12.64
CA THR A 263 10.44 5.55 12.69
C THR A 263 10.92 4.86 11.40
N LEU A 264 12.10 5.24 10.91
CA LEU A 264 12.74 4.60 9.76
C LEU A 264 14.07 3.97 10.18
N GLU A 265 14.54 3.00 9.38
CA GLU A 265 15.87 2.44 9.57
C GLU A 265 16.91 3.56 9.42
N ASN A 266 17.65 3.84 10.48
CA ASN A 266 18.59 4.96 10.56
C ASN A 266 20.05 4.53 10.29
N ASN A 267 20.25 3.32 9.78
CA ASN A 267 21.55 2.70 9.52
C ASN A 267 21.51 1.96 8.16
N PHE A 268 22.53 1.14 7.88
CA PHE A 268 22.59 0.38 6.62
C PHE A 268 21.38 -0.52 6.36
N LYS A 269 20.59 -0.89 7.38
CA LYS A 269 19.31 -1.58 7.20
C LYS A 269 18.32 -0.81 6.32
N TYR A 270 18.48 0.51 6.19
CA TYR A 270 17.73 1.36 5.26
C TYR A 270 17.84 0.87 3.81
N LEU A 271 18.94 0.23 3.41
CA LEU A 271 19.09 -0.34 2.07
C LEU A 271 18.19 -1.56 1.85
N TYR A 272 18.00 -2.40 2.87
CA TYR A 272 17.03 -3.50 2.82
C TYR A 272 15.60 -2.95 2.76
N GLN A 273 15.32 -1.88 3.52
CA GLN A 273 14.03 -1.18 3.48
C GLN A 273 13.74 -0.61 2.07
N CYS A 274 14.71 0.08 1.46
CA CYS A 274 14.59 0.59 0.08
C CYS A 274 14.38 -0.54 -0.94
N SER A 275 15.12 -1.65 -0.80
CA SER A 275 15.02 -2.80 -1.69
C SER A 275 13.64 -3.46 -1.60
N ARG A 276 13.08 -3.55 -0.38
CA ARG A 276 11.71 -4.04 -0.16
C ARG A 276 10.69 -3.15 -0.83
N TRP A 277 10.70 -1.84 -0.57
CA TRP A 277 9.77 -0.90 -1.21
C TRP A 277 9.89 -0.90 -2.74
N ALA A 278 11.11 -1.02 -3.27
CA ALA A 278 11.32 -1.13 -4.71
C ALA A 278 10.71 -2.42 -5.29
N ARG A 279 10.82 -3.57 -4.60
CA ARG A 279 10.17 -4.82 -5.00
C ARG A 279 8.64 -4.70 -4.98
N SER A 280 8.08 -4.15 -3.90
CA SER A 280 6.64 -3.89 -3.76
C SER A 280 6.11 -3.05 -4.92
N ASN A 281 6.81 -1.95 -5.24
CA ASN A 281 6.44 -1.06 -6.33
C ASN A 281 6.50 -1.78 -7.69
N TRP A 282 7.53 -2.59 -7.94
CA TRP A 282 7.62 -3.39 -9.17
C TRP A 282 6.47 -4.38 -9.31
N ARG A 283 6.23 -5.19 -8.29
CA ARG A 283 5.17 -6.21 -8.29
C ARG A 283 3.80 -5.58 -8.45
N SER A 284 3.48 -4.62 -7.58
CA SER A 284 2.18 -3.96 -7.56
C SER A 284 1.88 -3.18 -8.84
N ASN A 285 2.86 -2.43 -9.38
CA ASN A 285 2.65 -1.71 -10.63
C ASN A 285 2.49 -2.65 -11.82
N TYR A 286 3.26 -3.74 -11.87
CA TYR A 286 3.08 -4.75 -12.91
C TYR A 286 1.68 -5.38 -12.83
N THR A 287 1.24 -5.80 -11.65
CA THR A 287 -0.10 -6.38 -11.46
C THR A 287 -1.19 -5.38 -11.86
N SER A 288 -1.06 -4.11 -11.45
CA SER A 288 -2.04 -3.06 -11.79
C SER A 288 -2.10 -2.81 -13.30
N LEU A 289 -0.95 -2.70 -13.97
CA LEU A 289 -0.87 -2.36 -15.39
C LEU A 289 -1.21 -3.53 -16.33
N VAL A 290 -0.80 -4.75 -15.97
CA VAL A 290 -0.78 -5.89 -16.89
C VAL A 290 -1.82 -6.94 -16.50
N THR A 291 -1.96 -7.25 -15.21
CA THR A 291 -2.87 -8.31 -14.77
C THR A 291 -4.30 -7.77 -14.63
N GLU A 292 -4.47 -6.71 -13.83
CA GLU A 292 -5.78 -6.18 -13.43
C GLU A 292 -6.31 -5.12 -14.40
N ARG A 293 -5.43 -4.27 -14.93
CA ARG A 293 -5.70 -3.27 -15.98
C ARG A 293 -6.75 -2.20 -15.67
N HIS A 294 -7.38 -2.23 -14.50
CA HIS A 294 -8.39 -1.25 -14.08
C HIS A 294 -7.90 0.20 -14.11
N VAL A 295 -6.62 0.43 -13.79
CA VAL A 295 -5.99 1.75 -13.75
C VAL A 295 -5.97 2.47 -15.10
N TRP A 296 -5.99 1.75 -16.23
CA TRP A 296 -5.93 2.36 -17.56
C TRP A 296 -7.13 3.26 -17.87
N HIS A 297 -8.30 2.88 -17.38
CA HIS A 297 -9.53 3.62 -17.61
C HIS A 297 -9.88 4.55 -16.44
N GLN A 298 -9.53 4.15 -15.21
CA GLN A 298 -9.87 4.92 -14.01
C GLN A 298 -8.87 6.04 -13.71
N GLN A 299 -7.58 5.83 -13.99
CA GLN A 299 -6.49 6.68 -13.51
C GLN A 299 -5.39 6.87 -14.58
N PRO A 300 -5.74 7.38 -15.78
CA PRO A 300 -4.82 7.44 -16.92
C PRO A 300 -3.60 8.33 -16.67
N TRP A 301 -3.76 9.42 -15.89
CA TRP A 301 -2.63 10.28 -15.53
C TRP A 301 -1.70 9.57 -14.55
N CYS A 302 -2.24 8.89 -13.54
CA CYS A 302 -1.46 8.06 -12.62
C CYS A 302 -0.69 6.95 -13.37
N VAL A 303 -1.31 6.32 -14.36
CA VAL A 303 -0.65 5.34 -15.25
C VAL A 303 0.58 5.93 -15.91
N TYR A 304 0.46 7.09 -16.55
CA TYR A 304 1.59 7.76 -17.19
C TYR A 304 2.64 8.24 -16.17
N ALA A 305 2.21 9.00 -15.16
CA ALA A 305 3.09 9.75 -14.28
C ALA A 305 3.75 8.92 -13.18
N LEU A 306 3.17 7.76 -12.82
CA LEU A 306 3.63 6.91 -11.71
C LEU A 306 3.94 5.49 -12.19
N HIS A 307 2.98 4.80 -12.80
CA HIS A 307 3.16 3.38 -13.13
C HIS A 307 4.18 3.17 -14.25
N ILE A 308 4.02 3.82 -15.42
CA ILE A 308 4.99 3.79 -16.53
C ILE A 308 6.31 4.46 -16.11
N ALA A 309 6.20 5.56 -15.37
CA ALA A 309 7.32 6.29 -14.81
C ALA A 309 8.29 5.42 -13.99
N THR A 310 7.82 4.34 -13.36
CA THR A 310 8.65 3.38 -12.62
C THR A 310 9.73 2.78 -13.51
N PHE A 311 9.39 2.41 -14.75
CA PHE A 311 10.31 1.82 -15.72
C PHE A 311 11.35 2.82 -16.26
N THR A 312 11.02 4.12 -16.25
CA THR A 312 11.88 5.18 -16.80
C THR A 312 12.46 6.10 -15.71
N SER A 313 12.55 5.62 -14.47
CA SER A 313 13.02 6.40 -13.31
C SER A 313 14.50 6.18 -12.97
N LEU A 314 15.26 5.53 -13.84
CA LEU A 314 16.70 5.25 -13.66
C LEU A 314 17.54 6.51 -13.92
N SER A 315 17.65 7.38 -12.91
CA SER A 315 18.35 8.67 -13.05
C SER A 315 19.80 8.51 -13.53
N PHE A 316 20.51 7.45 -13.14
CA PHE A 316 21.90 7.24 -13.58
C PHE A 316 22.02 6.98 -15.09
N ALA A 317 20.97 6.50 -15.75
CA ALA A 317 20.95 6.26 -17.19
C ALA A 317 20.35 7.45 -17.94
N PHE A 318 19.19 7.95 -17.47
CA PHE A 318 18.45 8.98 -18.18
C PHE A 318 19.02 10.40 -18.00
N ASP A 319 19.73 10.70 -16.90
CA ASP A 319 20.33 12.02 -16.66
C ASP A 319 21.54 12.24 -17.60
N PRO A 320 22.51 11.31 -17.76
CA PRO A 320 23.55 11.46 -18.78
C PRO A 320 23.00 11.42 -20.20
N LEU A 321 21.99 10.59 -20.47
CA LEU A 321 21.37 10.50 -21.79
C LEU A 321 20.75 11.82 -22.23
N ILE A 322 20.00 12.50 -21.37
CA ILE A 322 19.38 13.78 -21.74
C ILE A 322 20.40 14.90 -21.93
N ILE A 323 21.52 14.88 -21.18
CA ILE A 323 22.65 15.81 -21.39
C ILE A 323 23.31 15.54 -22.75
N TYR A 324 23.57 14.26 -23.06
CA TYR A 324 24.13 13.86 -24.36
C TYR A 324 23.23 14.27 -25.52
N LEU A 325 21.92 14.02 -25.40
CA LEU A 325 20.95 14.42 -26.42
C LEU A 325 20.85 15.95 -26.52
N SER A 326 20.97 16.69 -25.42
CA SER A 326 21.05 18.16 -25.45
C SER A 326 22.25 18.64 -26.25
N LEU A 327 23.43 18.04 -26.07
CA LEU A 327 24.64 18.36 -26.83
C LEU A 327 24.47 18.07 -28.32
N LYS A 328 23.87 16.92 -28.66
CA LYS A 328 23.63 16.52 -30.06
C LYS A 328 22.58 17.39 -30.75
N ALA A 329 21.46 17.65 -30.09
CA ALA A 329 20.36 18.46 -30.63
C ALA A 329 20.75 19.92 -30.89
N THR A 330 21.78 20.42 -30.20
CA THR A 330 22.30 21.79 -30.31
C THR A 330 23.65 21.87 -31.01
N ALA A 331 24.12 20.79 -31.65
CA ALA A 331 25.44 20.73 -32.27
C ALA A 331 25.63 21.69 -33.45
N SER A 332 24.54 22.09 -34.10
CA SER A 332 24.54 23.07 -35.20
C SER A 332 24.47 24.52 -34.72
N TRP A 333 24.31 24.76 -33.42
CA TRP A 333 24.21 26.12 -32.85
C TRP A 333 25.61 26.73 -32.68
N SER A 334 25.66 28.05 -32.48
CA SER A 334 26.93 28.69 -32.10
C SER A 334 27.43 28.11 -30.76
N PRO A 335 28.76 28.04 -30.53
CA PRO A 335 29.32 27.50 -29.29
C PRO A 335 28.75 28.15 -28.03
N GLN A 336 28.51 29.47 -28.07
CA GLN A 336 27.90 30.21 -26.96
C GLN A 336 26.45 29.75 -26.70
N ASN A 337 25.64 29.63 -27.75
CA ASN A 337 24.23 29.22 -27.60
C ASN A 337 24.10 27.76 -27.16
N GLN A 338 24.96 26.88 -27.67
CA GLN A 338 25.02 25.49 -27.22
C GLN A 338 25.38 25.40 -25.74
N MET A 339 26.40 26.16 -25.28
CA MET A 339 26.79 26.19 -23.88
C MET A 339 25.64 26.69 -22.98
N ILE A 340 24.94 27.75 -23.38
CA ILE A 340 23.78 28.27 -22.65
C ILE A 340 22.69 27.20 -22.56
N ALA A 341 22.38 26.49 -23.65
CA ALA A 341 21.37 25.44 -23.67
C ALA A 341 21.71 24.29 -22.70
N VAL A 342 22.97 23.85 -22.69
CA VAL A 342 23.43 22.77 -21.79
C VAL A 342 23.41 23.23 -20.34
N ILE A 343 23.86 24.46 -20.04
CA ILE A 343 23.79 25.03 -18.68
C ILE A 343 22.33 25.14 -18.24
N ALA A 344 21.43 25.63 -19.08
CA ALA A 344 20.01 25.71 -18.79
C ALA A 344 19.42 24.33 -18.49
N GLN A 345 19.79 23.30 -19.27
CA GLN A 345 19.38 21.92 -19.03
C GLN A 345 19.90 21.39 -17.68
N LEU A 346 21.16 21.66 -17.31
CA LEU A 346 21.74 21.26 -16.03
C LEU A 346 21.07 21.98 -14.84
N VAL A 347 20.83 23.29 -14.96
CA VAL A 347 20.09 24.06 -13.95
C VAL A 347 18.68 23.53 -13.79
N PHE A 348 17.98 23.26 -14.90
CA PHE A 348 16.64 22.69 -14.86
C PHE A 348 16.62 21.30 -14.22
N MET A 349 17.61 20.45 -14.52
CA MET A 349 17.79 19.17 -13.84
C MET A 349 17.97 19.34 -12.34
N LEU A 350 18.80 20.28 -11.89
CA LEU A 350 18.99 20.59 -10.47
C LEU A 350 17.67 21.05 -9.82
N VAL A 351 16.93 21.95 -10.46
CA VAL A 351 15.60 22.40 -10.01
C VAL A 351 14.67 21.20 -9.80
N THR A 352 14.64 20.24 -10.74
CA THR A 352 13.77 19.05 -10.60
C THR A 352 14.12 18.15 -9.40
N LYS A 353 15.38 18.18 -8.93
CA LYS A 353 15.82 17.43 -7.73
C LYS A 353 15.47 18.17 -6.43
N VAL A 354 15.26 19.49 -6.49
CA VAL A 354 14.99 20.35 -5.32
C VAL A 354 13.49 20.52 -5.09
N VAL A 355 12.68 20.73 -6.14
CA VAL A 355 11.25 21.09 -6.02
C VAL A 355 10.47 20.13 -5.13
N LYS A 356 10.68 18.82 -5.28
CA LYS A 356 9.99 17.78 -4.48
C LYS A 356 10.40 17.77 -2.99
N LEU A 357 11.45 18.48 -2.61
CA LEU A 357 12.02 18.52 -1.27
C LEU A 357 11.82 19.89 -0.59
N ILE A 358 11.19 20.85 -1.27
CA ILE A 358 10.96 22.20 -0.74
C ILE A 358 10.24 22.15 0.61
N GLY A 359 9.27 21.25 0.80
CA GLY A 359 8.57 21.08 2.07
C GLY A 359 9.47 20.65 3.23
N LEU A 360 10.57 19.93 2.96
CA LEU A 360 11.58 19.63 3.98
C LEU A 360 12.47 20.85 4.28
N PHE A 361 12.90 21.57 3.24
CA PHE A 361 13.78 22.74 3.41
C PHE A 361 13.09 23.95 4.02
N ILE A 362 11.78 24.13 3.80
CA ILE A 362 11.00 25.18 4.49
C ILE A 362 10.91 24.87 5.98
N ARG A 363 10.69 23.60 6.35
CA ARG A 363 10.63 23.16 7.75
C ARG A 363 12.00 23.29 8.44
N GLU A 364 13.07 22.95 7.73
CA GLU A 364 14.45 23.10 8.20
C GLU A 364 15.39 23.56 7.08
N PRO A 365 15.73 24.86 7.03
CA PRO A 365 16.66 25.38 6.02
C PRO A 365 18.07 24.78 6.12
N LYS A 366 18.51 24.38 7.33
CA LYS A 366 19.84 23.78 7.55
C LYS A 366 19.99 22.42 6.87
N ASP A 367 18.88 21.73 6.58
CA ASP A 367 18.90 20.42 5.92
C ASP A 367 19.34 20.51 4.44
N ILE A 368 19.53 21.71 3.89
CA ILE A 368 20.11 21.91 2.55
C ILE A 368 21.49 21.23 2.38
N GLY A 369 22.24 21.06 3.47
CA GLY A 369 23.50 20.33 3.47
C GLY A 369 23.38 18.87 3.03
N PHE A 370 22.19 18.26 3.19
CA PHE A 370 21.93 16.88 2.76
C PHE A 370 21.54 16.76 1.28
N LEU A 371 21.38 17.88 0.55
CA LEU A 371 20.96 17.87 -0.86
C LEU A 371 21.94 17.08 -1.74
N SER A 372 23.25 17.27 -1.55
CA SER A 372 24.29 16.54 -2.30
C SER A 372 24.19 15.02 -2.08
N ILE A 373 24.04 14.61 -0.83
CA ILE A 373 23.84 13.20 -0.44
C ILE A 373 22.54 12.66 -1.04
N SER A 374 21.45 13.44 -1.04
CA SER A 374 20.18 13.07 -1.69
C SER A 374 20.33 12.76 -3.17
N ILE A 375 21.07 13.61 -3.88
CA ILE A 375 21.25 13.50 -5.33
C ILE A 375 22.08 12.26 -5.64
N LEU A 376 23.21 12.08 -4.95
CA LEU A 376 24.07 10.89 -5.08
C LEU A 376 23.31 9.62 -4.75
N PHE A 377 22.56 9.62 -3.64
CA PHE A 377 21.72 8.49 -3.28
C PHE A 377 20.61 8.23 -4.31
N GLY A 378 20.05 9.27 -4.93
CA GLY A 378 19.07 9.12 -6.02
C GLY A 378 19.63 8.38 -7.23
N TYR A 379 20.91 8.58 -7.57
CA TYR A 379 21.60 7.80 -8.60
C TYR A 379 21.84 6.36 -8.14
N PHE A 380 22.34 6.17 -6.91
CA PHE A 380 22.56 4.86 -6.32
C PHE A 380 21.27 4.03 -6.22
N HIS A 381 20.16 4.67 -5.86
CA HIS A 381 18.84 4.04 -5.74
C HIS A 381 18.33 3.49 -7.09
N GLY A 382 18.85 3.97 -8.23
CA GLY A 382 18.58 3.34 -9.52
C GLY A 382 19.10 1.90 -9.59
N TRP A 383 20.26 1.61 -8.98
CA TRP A 383 20.79 0.26 -8.87
C TRP A 383 19.98 -0.60 -7.91
N ILE A 384 19.50 -0.04 -6.79
CA ILE A 384 18.57 -0.71 -5.88
C ILE A 384 17.31 -1.16 -6.62
N LYS A 385 16.75 -0.30 -7.50
CA LYS A 385 15.58 -0.64 -8.31
C LYS A 385 15.85 -1.79 -9.28
N LEU A 386 17.02 -1.85 -9.90
CA LEU A 386 17.41 -2.96 -10.78
C LEU A 386 17.62 -4.26 -10.00
N TYR A 387 18.31 -4.19 -8.86
CA TYR A 387 18.46 -5.34 -7.96
C TYR A 387 17.09 -5.87 -7.50
N ALA A 388 16.18 -4.99 -7.12
CA ALA A 388 14.80 -5.33 -6.76
C ALA A 388 14.05 -6.02 -7.92
N LEU A 389 14.19 -5.53 -9.15
CA LEU A 389 13.60 -6.14 -10.35
C LEU A 389 14.11 -7.57 -10.59
N LEU A 390 15.39 -7.82 -10.33
CA LEU A 390 15.98 -9.16 -10.48
C LEU A 390 15.64 -10.10 -9.31
N THR A 391 15.15 -9.56 -8.19
CA THR A 391 14.87 -10.31 -6.95
C THR A 391 13.39 -10.31 -6.54
N LEU A 392 12.46 -10.13 -7.49
CA LEU A 392 11.01 -10.06 -7.18
C LEU A 392 10.46 -11.32 -6.50
N ARG A 393 11.16 -12.46 -6.61
CA ARG A 393 10.83 -13.73 -5.92
C ARG A 393 11.07 -13.67 -4.39
N MET A 394 11.79 -12.67 -3.89
CA MET A 394 11.92 -12.43 -2.45
C MET A 394 10.62 -11.81 -1.94
N THR A 395 9.75 -12.65 -1.37
CA THR A 395 8.43 -12.24 -0.85
C THR A 395 8.38 -12.05 0.67
N SER A 396 9.53 -12.16 1.34
CA SER A 396 9.70 -11.98 2.78
C SER A 396 9.82 -10.50 3.17
N TRP A 397 9.75 -10.21 4.48
CA TRP A 397 9.89 -8.85 4.99
C TRP A 397 11.35 -8.39 5.01
N GLY A 398 12.29 -9.32 5.23
CA GLY A 398 13.73 -9.16 4.99
C GLY A 398 14.50 -8.19 5.91
N SER A 399 13.81 -7.28 6.60
CA SER A 399 14.42 -6.36 7.60
C SER A 399 14.19 -6.79 9.05
N ARG A 400 13.32 -7.80 9.30
CA ARG A 400 13.02 -8.34 10.63
C ARG A 400 13.11 -9.87 10.59
N ALA A 401 14.03 -10.46 11.34
CA ALA A 401 14.24 -11.92 11.38
C ALA A 401 12.97 -12.67 11.82
N ASP A 402 12.26 -12.12 12.80
CA ASP A 402 11.03 -12.72 13.36
C ASP A 402 9.87 -12.74 12.35
N GLY A 403 9.85 -11.82 11.38
CA GLY A 403 8.83 -11.77 10.32
C GLY A 403 9.00 -12.85 9.25
N ASP A 404 10.17 -13.51 9.23
CA ASP A 404 10.56 -14.52 8.25
C ASP A 404 10.65 -15.94 8.90
N ALA A 405 10.30 -16.07 10.19
CA ALA A 405 10.41 -17.32 10.97
C ALA A 405 9.54 -18.49 10.44
N ASN A 406 8.46 -18.19 9.71
CA ASN A 406 7.53 -19.19 9.17
C ASN A 406 7.66 -19.38 7.64
N ASP A 407 8.87 -19.21 7.10
CA ASP A 407 9.15 -19.26 5.66
C ASP A 407 8.77 -20.57 4.97
N SER A 408 8.81 -21.70 5.68
CA SER A 408 8.41 -23.01 5.15
C SER A 408 6.94 -23.05 4.70
N HIS A 409 6.04 -22.36 5.42
CA HIS A 409 4.64 -22.23 5.03
C HIS A 409 4.46 -21.30 3.82
N ARG A 410 5.21 -20.19 3.78
CA ARG A 410 5.18 -19.20 2.67
C ARG A 410 5.67 -19.78 1.35
N MET A 411 6.71 -20.61 1.41
CA MET A 411 7.36 -21.21 0.24
C MET A 411 6.62 -22.46 -0.26
N SER A 412 5.51 -22.84 0.39
CA SER A 412 4.70 -23.97 -0.04
C SER A 412 3.98 -23.68 -1.36
N ARG A 413 4.06 -24.64 -2.30
CA ARG A 413 3.33 -24.57 -3.56
C ARG A 413 1.84 -24.67 -3.30
N ALA A 414 1.05 -23.89 -4.03
CA ALA A 414 -0.40 -24.05 -4.03
C ALA A 414 -0.73 -25.52 -4.35
N ARG A 415 -1.43 -26.20 -3.44
CA ARG A 415 -2.02 -27.50 -3.74
C ARG A 415 -3.02 -27.30 -4.87
N ARG A 416 -2.93 -28.11 -5.92
CA ARG A 416 -3.96 -28.18 -6.95
C ARG A 416 -5.28 -28.52 -6.24
N SER A 417 -6.34 -27.75 -6.49
CA SER A 417 -7.64 -28.04 -5.89
C SER A 417 -8.05 -29.48 -6.22
N GLU A 418 -8.40 -30.26 -5.20
CA GLU A 418 -8.96 -31.61 -5.37
C GLU A 418 -10.32 -31.58 -6.08
N SER A 419 -10.96 -30.40 -6.19
CA SER A 419 -12.16 -30.23 -7.02
C SER A 419 -11.89 -30.21 -8.53
N ILE A 420 -10.62 -30.10 -8.97
CA ILE A 420 -10.21 -30.17 -10.39
C ILE A 420 -9.74 -31.58 -10.75
N THR A 421 -9.56 -32.48 -9.77
CA THR A 421 -9.39 -33.89 -10.06
C THR A 421 -10.76 -34.50 -10.30
N ASN A 422 -11.05 -34.89 -11.54
CA ASN A 422 -12.11 -35.86 -11.79
C ASN A 422 -11.92 -37.02 -10.80
N PRO A 423 -12.99 -37.50 -10.15
CA PRO A 423 -12.88 -38.64 -9.25
C PRO A 423 -12.22 -39.80 -10.01
N PRO A 424 -11.25 -40.51 -9.39
CA PRO A 424 -10.59 -41.64 -10.05
C PRO A 424 -11.60 -42.76 -10.24
N GLY A 425 -12.12 -42.90 -11.46
CA GLY A 425 -13.10 -43.92 -11.81
C GLY A 425 -13.86 -43.60 -13.09
N ASN A 426 -14.27 -44.63 -13.81
CA ASN A 426 -15.20 -44.49 -14.93
C ASN A 426 -16.60 -44.30 -14.32
N HIS A 427 -17.08 -43.06 -14.23
CA HIS A 427 -18.39 -42.74 -13.66
C HIS A 427 -19.40 -42.54 -14.80
N PRO A 428 -20.18 -43.57 -15.17
CA PRO A 428 -21.10 -43.51 -16.31
C PRO A 428 -22.28 -42.54 -16.13
N PHE A 429 -22.39 -41.87 -14.97
CA PHE A 429 -23.49 -40.98 -14.61
C PHE A 429 -23.08 -39.50 -14.45
N LEU A 430 -21.81 -39.14 -14.69
CA LEU A 430 -21.39 -37.74 -14.69
C LEU A 430 -21.46 -37.17 -16.11
N PRO A 431 -22.21 -36.06 -16.35
CA PRO A 431 -22.23 -35.41 -17.66
C PRO A 431 -20.84 -34.86 -18.00
N CYS A 432 -20.20 -35.40 -19.03
CA CYS A 432 -18.92 -34.91 -19.55
C CYS A 432 -19.19 -33.79 -20.56
N TYR A 433 -18.91 -32.53 -20.21
CA TYR A 433 -19.24 -31.36 -21.05
C TYR A 433 -18.27 -31.14 -22.23
N THR A 434 -17.60 -32.18 -22.74
CA THR A 434 -16.61 -32.08 -23.82
C THR A 434 -16.91 -32.90 -25.06
N ASP A 435 -18.17 -33.30 -25.27
CA ASP A 435 -18.58 -33.86 -26.56
C ASP A 435 -19.06 -32.75 -27.49
N LYS A 436 -18.27 -32.57 -28.56
CA LYS A 436 -18.45 -31.61 -29.63
C LYS A 436 -19.87 -31.70 -30.19
N VAL A 437 -20.69 -30.69 -29.94
CA VAL A 437 -21.82 -30.39 -30.83
C VAL A 437 -21.22 -29.82 -32.11
N GLN A 438 -21.11 -30.65 -33.14
CA GLN A 438 -21.03 -30.16 -34.51
C GLN A 438 -22.33 -29.39 -34.78
N MET A 439 -22.28 -28.06 -34.69
CA MET A 439 -23.32 -27.22 -35.27
C MET A 439 -23.20 -27.31 -36.78
N GLU A 440 -24.07 -28.09 -37.41
CA GLU A 440 -24.36 -27.96 -38.83
C GLU A 440 -24.91 -26.55 -39.10
N ALA A 441 -24.35 -25.90 -40.12
CA ALA A 441 -24.74 -24.55 -40.53
C ALA A 441 -26.18 -24.56 -41.08
N PRO A 442 -27.05 -23.61 -40.69
CA PRO A 442 -28.39 -23.53 -41.28
C PRO A 442 -28.32 -23.05 -42.73
N GLU A 443 -29.01 -23.77 -43.61
CA GLU A 443 -29.26 -23.39 -45.00
C GLU A 443 -29.95 -22.02 -45.10
N ILE A 444 -29.49 -21.23 -46.07
CA ILE A 444 -30.04 -19.93 -46.44
C ILE A 444 -31.39 -20.17 -47.13
N ILE A 445 -32.47 -19.71 -46.51
CA ILE A 445 -33.74 -19.46 -47.21
C ILE A 445 -33.99 -17.95 -47.16
N GLU A 446 -33.78 -17.31 -48.31
CA GLU A 446 -34.24 -15.96 -48.60
C GLU A 446 -35.77 -15.94 -48.65
N SER A 447 -36.41 -15.07 -47.86
CA SER A 447 -37.64 -14.43 -48.33
C SER A 447 -37.83 -13.06 -47.69
N SER A 448 -37.61 -12.05 -48.53
CA SER A 448 -38.45 -10.85 -48.71
C SER A 448 -38.72 -9.91 -47.53
N GLN A 449 -38.08 -8.75 -47.68
CA GLN A 449 -38.71 -7.41 -47.70
C GLN A 449 -38.96 -6.68 -46.37
N HIS A 450 -38.15 -5.63 -46.23
CA HIS A 450 -38.54 -4.23 -46.01
C HIS A 450 -38.93 -3.74 -44.60
N THR A 451 -38.03 -2.88 -44.08
CA THR A 451 -38.28 -1.58 -43.41
C THR A 451 -39.08 -1.59 -42.11
N SER A 452 -38.84 -0.78 -41.08
CA SER A 452 -37.92 0.31 -40.79
C SER A 452 -38.18 0.71 -39.32
N LEU A 453 -37.12 1.07 -38.61
CA LEU A 453 -37.02 2.16 -37.62
C LEU A 453 -38.27 2.57 -36.79
N SER A 454 -38.04 2.65 -35.48
CA SER A 454 -38.23 3.85 -34.64
C SER A 454 -39.25 3.77 -33.50
N GLU A 455 -38.72 4.03 -32.31
CA GLU A 455 -39.26 4.88 -31.24
C GLU A 455 -40.24 4.34 -30.18
N LYS A 456 -39.74 4.46 -28.94
CA LYS A 456 -40.38 5.05 -27.74
C LYS A 456 -41.62 4.35 -27.14
N SER A 457 -41.44 3.84 -25.91
CA SER A 457 -41.81 4.54 -24.67
C SER A 457 -42.38 3.59 -23.60
N SER A 458 -42.04 3.93 -22.34
CA SER A 458 -42.76 3.68 -21.07
C SER A 458 -43.01 2.22 -20.64
N CYS A 459 -42.35 1.74 -19.58
CA CYS A 459 -42.66 1.95 -18.15
C CYS A 459 -43.82 1.07 -17.66
N ALA A 460 -43.50 0.00 -16.91
CA ALA A 460 -44.22 -0.42 -15.70
C ALA A 460 -43.56 -1.67 -15.09
N LEU A 461 -43.26 -1.58 -13.80
CA LEU A 461 -42.90 -2.68 -12.90
C LEU A 461 -44.09 -3.61 -12.70
N VAL A 462 -43.87 -4.92 -12.81
CA VAL A 462 -44.67 -5.95 -12.14
C VAL A 462 -43.70 -6.97 -11.54
N LEU A 463 -43.66 -7.01 -10.21
CA LEU A 463 -43.05 -8.04 -9.37
C LEU A 463 -44.05 -9.18 -9.18
N GLU A 464 -43.58 -10.43 -9.26
CA GLU A 464 -44.27 -11.67 -8.84
C GLU A 464 -43.19 -12.78 -8.69
N PRO A 465 -43.41 -13.84 -7.88
CA PRO A 465 -42.83 -13.93 -6.54
C PRO A 465 -41.88 -15.14 -6.31
N ASP A 466 -41.18 -15.06 -5.18
CA ASP A 466 -40.24 -16.05 -4.63
C ASP A 466 -40.95 -17.31 -4.10
N PRO A 467 -40.54 -18.55 -4.46
CA PRO A 467 -41.22 -19.77 -4.04
C PRO A 467 -40.49 -20.52 -2.91
N TYR A 468 -41.13 -20.54 -1.72
CA TYR A 468 -41.09 -21.57 -0.65
C TYR A 468 -39.94 -21.58 0.40
N PRO A 469 -40.14 -22.16 1.61
CA PRO A 469 -40.96 -21.64 2.71
C PRO A 469 -40.24 -21.71 4.10
N HIS A 470 -40.80 -21.00 5.09
CA HIS A 470 -40.43 -21.14 6.51
C HIS A 470 -40.91 -22.48 7.09
N SER A 471 -40.09 -23.09 7.95
CA SER A 471 -40.50 -24.09 8.94
C SER A 471 -39.89 -23.72 10.29
N ASP A 472 -40.76 -23.36 11.24
CA ASP A 472 -40.47 -23.32 12.67
C ASP A 472 -40.36 -24.77 13.18
N ASP A 473 -39.42 -25.04 14.09
CA ASP A 473 -39.58 -26.04 15.14
C ASP A 473 -38.63 -25.75 16.31
N GLU A 474 -39.26 -25.74 17.47
CA GLU A 474 -38.78 -25.44 18.82
C GLU A 474 -38.43 -26.78 19.50
N TYR A 475 -37.23 -26.95 20.07
CA TYR A 475 -36.99 -28.00 21.07
C TYR A 475 -35.89 -27.62 22.07
N SER A 476 -36.20 -27.95 23.32
CA SER A 476 -35.55 -27.58 24.58
C SER A 476 -34.40 -28.53 25.00
N GLU A 477 -33.49 -27.97 25.81
CA GLU A 477 -32.58 -28.55 26.83
C GLU A 477 -32.11 -30.03 26.76
N THR A 478 -30.79 -30.23 26.91
CA THR A 478 -30.22 -31.03 28.02
C THR A 478 -28.74 -30.74 28.27
N LEU A 479 -28.45 -30.46 29.54
CA LEU A 479 -27.20 -30.60 30.30
C LEU A 479 -26.30 -31.79 29.90
N PHE A 480 -24.98 -31.57 29.91
CA PHE A 480 -24.03 -32.52 30.51
C PHE A 480 -22.86 -31.75 31.14
N ASP A 481 -22.75 -31.94 32.45
CA ASP A 481 -21.69 -31.54 33.36
C ASP A 481 -20.80 -32.78 33.57
N GLU A 482 -19.48 -32.62 33.60
CA GLU A 482 -18.59 -33.57 34.27
C GLU A 482 -17.27 -32.86 34.64
N SER A 483 -17.25 -32.40 35.89
CA SER A 483 -16.07 -32.18 36.72
C SER A 483 -15.33 -33.48 37.04
N HIS A 484 -13.99 -33.42 37.22
CA HIS A 484 -13.24 -33.90 38.40
C HIS A 484 -11.72 -34.04 38.11
N THR A 485 -10.87 -33.21 38.76
CA THR A 485 -9.83 -33.54 39.78
C THR A 485 -8.58 -34.24 39.22
N ASP A 486 -7.34 -33.77 39.41
CA ASP A 486 -6.55 -33.60 40.65
C ASP A 486 -5.28 -32.75 40.30
N SER A 487 -4.83 -31.72 41.03
CA SER A 487 -4.27 -31.59 42.38
C SER A 487 -2.74 -31.84 42.51
N ALA A 488 -2.03 -30.80 43.00
CA ALA A 488 -0.69 -30.74 43.66
C ALA A 488 0.57 -31.08 42.80
N SER A 489 1.77 -30.53 42.97
CA SER A 489 2.45 -29.79 44.05
C SER A 489 3.75 -29.11 43.54
N GLU A 490 4.10 -27.97 44.16
CA GLU A 490 5.43 -27.51 44.62
C GLU A 490 6.72 -27.80 43.80
N ALA A 491 7.51 -26.77 43.50
CA ALA A 491 8.70 -26.39 44.30
C ALA A 491 9.65 -25.44 43.56
N SER A 492 10.07 -24.43 44.31
CA SER A 492 11.11 -23.42 44.10
C SER A 492 12.47 -23.95 43.60
N TYR A 493 13.17 -23.17 42.78
CA TYR A 493 14.60 -22.93 42.97
C TYR A 493 15.00 -21.51 42.55
N ASP A 494 15.78 -20.92 43.44
CA ASP A 494 16.32 -19.56 43.48
C ASP A 494 17.51 -19.32 42.54
N ALA A 495 17.63 -18.04 42.16
CA ALA A 495 18.83 -17.19 42.20
C ALA A 495 20.05 -17.38 41.26
N ASN A 496 20.39 -16.21 40.70
CA ASN A 496 21.71 -15.58 40.53
C ASN A 496 22.54 -15.75 39.26
N ASP A 497 22.84 -14.54 38.73
CA ASP A 497 24.07 -14.04 38.12
C ASP A 497 24.73 -14.82 36.98
N PHE A 498 25.00 -14.11 35.88
CA PHE A 498 26.38 -13.80 35.48
C PHE A 498 26.39 -12.67 34.43
N HIS A 499 27.06 -11.57 34.79
CA HIS A 499 27.68 -10.61 33.89
C HIS A 499 28.67 -11.34 32.95
N ASP A 500 28.78 -10.89 31.70
CA ASP A 500 30.10 -10.72 31.06
C ASP A 500 30.03 -9.82 29.82
N ASP A 501 30.75 -8.70 29.93
CA ASP A 501 31.23 -7.85 28.84
C ASP A 501 32.33 -8.58 28.06
N VAL A 502 32.27 -8.59 26.73
CA VAL A 502 33.47 -8.80 25.90
C VAL A 502 33.45 -7.88 24.67
N PHE A 503 34.33 -6.88 24.73
CA PHE A 503 34.95 -6.14 23.63
C PHE A 503 35.74 -7.06 22.68
N LEU A 504 35.86 -6.68 21.40
CA LEU A 504 37.03 -6.73 20.50
C LEU A 504 36.51 -6.69 19.04
N SER A 505 36.55 -5.55 18.34
CA SER A 505 37.66 -5.11 17.47
C SER A 505 38.11 -6.14 16.43
N HIS A 506 37.70 -5.95 15.17
CA HIS A 506 38.59 -5.74 14.03
C HIS A 506 37.85 -5.13 12.84
#